data_AF-A0A926WU17-F1
#
_entry.id   AF-A0A926WU17-F1
#
_cell.length_a   1.000
_cell.length_b   1.000
_cell.length_c   1.000
_cell.angle_alpha   90.00
_cell.angle_beta   90.00
_cell.angle_gamma   90.00
#
_symmetry.space_group_name_H-M   'P 1'
#
loop_
_entity.id
_entity.type
_entity.pdbx_description
1 polymer ?
#
loop_
_entity_poly.entity_id
_entity_poly.type
_entity_poly.pdbx_seq_one_letter_code
_entity_poly.pdbx_strand_id
1 'polypeptide(L)'
;MEREAVTVRIPADLLQQARQFREGSESFNEMIVEAIAREVRRRRSLAAHQRIVARSAEVEAATGIQSSSVELIRQLRAGEERPKRVKTEVRVN
;
A
#
# COMPACT_ATOMS: atom_id res chain seq x y z
N MET A 1 29.97 -2.39 -3.31
CA MET A 1 29.06 -1.22 -3.26
C MET A 1 29.94 0.01 -3.27
N GLU A 2 29.74 0.91 -4.23
CA GLU A 2 30.38 2.23 -4.21
C GLU A 2 29.88 3.00 -2.99
N ARG A 3 30.80 3.67 -2.28
CA ARG A 3 30.49 4.46 -1.10
C ARG A 3 30.89 5.90 -1.38
N GLU A 4 29.90 6.79 -1.33
CA GLU A 4 30.13 8.24 -1.37
C GLU A 4 30.18 8.79 0.06
N ALA A 5 31.12 9.69 0.32
CA ALA A 5 31.24 10.35 1.62
C ALA A 5 30.63 11.75 1.54
N VAL A 6 29.71 12.05 2.47
CA VAL A 6 29.08 13.35 2.60
C VAL A 6 29.40 13.93 3.98
N THR A 7 29.86 15.17 4.02
CA THR A 7 30.07 15.89 5.29
C THR A 7 28.87 16.77 5.57
N VAL A 8 28.23 16.59 6.72
CA VAL A 8 27.05 17.37 7.14
C VAL A 8 27.36 18.08 8.45
N ARG A 9 26.97 19.35 8.56
CA ARG A 9 27.07 20.10 9.81
C ARG A 9 25.81 19.84 10.64
N ILE A 10 26.00 19.27 11.83
CA ILE A 10 24.92 18.95 12.76
C ILE A 10 25.04 19.89 13.97
N PRO A 11 23.95 20.53 14.42
CA PRO A 11 23.95 21.31 15.67
C PRO A 11 24.46 20.49 16.84
N ALA A 12 25.25 21.11 17.71
CA ALA A 12 25.90 20.42 18.83
C ALA A 12 24.88 19.73 19.75
N ASP A 13 23.76 20.39 20.02
CA ASP A 13 22.70 19.87 20.89
C ASP A 13 22.08 18.59 20.31
N LEU A 14 21.85 18.56 18.99
CA LEU A 14 21.30 17.40 18.31
C LEU A 14 22.32 16.25 18.29
N LEU A 15 23.60 16.56 18.10
CA LEU A 15 24.67 15.57 18.19
C LEU A 15 24.75 14.95 19.59
N GLN A 16 24.58 15.76 20.64
CA GLN A 16 24.61 15.29 22.02
C GLN A 16 23.43 14.36 22.31
N GLN A 17 22.22 14.75 21.90
CA GLN A 17 21.03 13.89 22.01
C GLN A 17 21.23 12.57 21.25
N ALA A 18 21.69 12.64 20.00
CA ALA A 18 21.93 11.44 19.18
C ALA A 18 22.95 10.48 19.82
N ARG A 19 23.97 11.01 20.53
CA ARG A 19 24.93 10.19 21.28
C ARG A 19 24.33 9.54 22.53
N GLN A 20 23.34 10.16 23.17
CA GLN A 20 22.66 9.61 24.35
C GLN A 20 21.72 8.46 24.00
N PHE A 21 21.09 8.50 22.82
CA PHE A 21 20.21 7.44 22.31
C PHE A 21 20.96 6.27 21.65
N ARG A 22 22.29 6.30 21.65
CA ARG A 22 23.12 5.22 21.11
C ARG A 22 23.08 4.02 22.06
N GLU A 23 22.33 2.98 21.71
CA GLU A 23 22.41 1.68 22.38
C GLU A 23 23.72 0.98 21.98
N GLY A 24 24.37 0.32 22.95
CA GLY A 24 25.60 -0.50 22.86
C GLY A 24 26.44 -0.51 21.56
N SER A 25 27.69 -0.05 21.67
CA SER A 25 28.82 -0.30 20.74
C SER A 25 28.71 0.06 19.24
N GLU A 26 27.53 0.31 18.66
CA GLU A 26 27.35 0.60 17.22
C GLU A 26 28.01 1.89 16.79
N SER A 27 28.75 1.95 15.68
CA SER A 27 29.37 3.21 15.25
C SER A 27 28.33 4.33 15.09
N PHE A 28 28.62 5.56 15.50
CA PHE A 28 27.72 6.70 15.28
C PHE A 28 27.37 6.85 13.79
N ASN A 29 28.30 6.50 12.90
CA ASN A 29 28.04 6.49 11.46
C ASN A 29 27.01 5.42 11.06
N GLU A 30 27.02 4.24 11.67
CA GLU A 30 26.05 3.18 11.38
C GLU A 30 24.64 3.63 11.79
N MET A 31 24.50 4.23 12.98
CA MET A 31 23.25 4.82 13.44
C MET A 31 22.71 5.88 12.47
N ILE A 32 23.59 6.76 11.95
CA ILE A 32 23.18 7.78 10.96
C ILE A 32 22.76 7.14 9.64
N VAL A 33 23.50 6.14 9.14
CA VAL A 33 23.15 5.42 7.92
C VAL A 33 21.78 4.74 8.08
N GLU A 34 21.53 4.10 9.23
CA GLU A 34 20.26 3.44 9.49
C GLU A 34 19.11 4.46 9.60
N ALA A 35 19.32 5.58 10.30
CA ALA A 35 18.34 6.65 10.40
C ALA A 35 17.95 7.22 9.02
N ILE A 36 18.95 7.44 8.15
CA ILE A 36 18.71 7.89 6.76
C ILE A 36 17.93 6.82 5.99
N ALA A 37 18.31 5.55 6.08
CA ALA A 37 17.62 4.47 5.39
C ALA A 37 16.15 4.34 5.82
N ARG A 38 15.87 4.47 7.12
CA ARG A 38 14.51 4.49 7.68
C ARG A 38 13.70 5.67 7.14
N GLU A 39 14.28 6.87 7.11
CA GLU A 39 13.61 8.07 6.61
C GLU A 39 13.35 8.00 5.09
N VAL A 40 14.30 7.52 4.30
CA VAL A 40 14.10 7.30 2.86
C VAL A 40 12.94 6.33 2.61
N ARG A 41 12.90 5.21 3.35
CA ARG A 41 11.80 4.23 3.25
C ARG A 41 10.47 4.88 3.61
N ARG A 42 10.41 5.62 4.71
CA ARG A 42 9.21 6.34 5.17
C ARG A 42 8.70 7.31 4.11
N ARG A 43 9.57 8.15 3.54
CA ARG A 43 9.18 9.12 2.48
C ARG A 43 8.67 8.43 1.22
N ARG A 44 9.30 7.32 0.81
CA ARG A 44 8.83 6.52 -0.33
C ARG A 44 7.44 5.94 -0.08
N SER A 45 7.21 5.37 1.11
CA SER A 45 5.89 4.84 1.48
C SER A 45 4.82 5.92 1.52
N LEU A 46 5.13 7.11 2.07
CA LEU A 46 4.21 8.24 2.08
C LEU A 46 3.86 8.71 0.67
N ALA A 47 4.87 8.85 -0.21
CA ALA A 47 4.64 9.22 -1.60
C ALA A 47 3.81 8.18 -2.36
N ALA A 48 4.04 6.89 -2.11
CA ALA A 48 3.23 5.82 -2.69
C ALA A 48 1.78 5.89 -2.22
N HIS A 49 1.56 6.11 -0.92
CA HIS A 49 0.22 6.28 -0.37
C HIS A 49 -0.51 7.49 -0.98
N GLN A 50 0.18 8.63 -1.11
CA GLN A 50 -0.37 9.83 -1.75
C GLN A 50 -0.76 9.58 -3.21
N ARG A 51 0.03 8.82 -3.96
CA ARG A 51 -0.32 8.43 -5.34
C ARG A 51 -1.58 7.57 -5.39
N ILE A 52 -1.73 6.63 -4.45
CA ILE A 52 -2.93 5.79 -4.36
C ILE A 52 -4.15 6.68 -4.08
N VAL A 53 -4.06 7.55 -3.08
CA VAL A 53 -5.17 8.46 -2.72
C VAL A 53 -5.55 9.36 -3.89
N ALA A 54 -4.57 9.98 -4.56
CA ALA A 54 -4.82 10.83 -5.72
C ALA A 54 -5.48 10.04 -6.86
N ARG A 55 -4.98 8.83 -7.15
CA ARG A 55 -5.55 7.97 -8.20
C ARG A 55 -6.96 7.50 -7.86
N SER A 56 -7.23 7.16 -6.61
CA SER A 56 -8.57 6.80 -6.15
C SER A 56 -9.54 7.96 -6.31
N ALA A 57 -9.13 9.19 -5.98
CA ALA A 57 -9.94 10.39 -6.18
C ALA A 57 -10.21 10.68 -7.67
N GLU A 58 -9.23 10.49 -8.55
CA GLU A 58 -9.42 10.59 -10.02
C GLU A 58 -10.46 9.58 -10.52
N VAL A 59 -10.34 8.32 -10.08
CA VAL A 59 -11.27 7.25 -10.47
C VAL A 59 -12.66 7.55 -9.94
N GLU A 60 -12.81 7.93 -8.67
CA GLU A 60 -14.10 8.29 -8.07
C GLU A 60 -14.76 9.48 -8.79
N ALA A 61 -13.98 10.49 -9.17
CA ALA A 61 -14.48 11.61 -9.95
C ALA A 61 -14.94 11.21 -11.37
N ALA A 62 -14.26 10.24 -11.99
CA ALA A 62 -14.54 9.81 -13.37
C ALA A 62 -15.67 8.77 -13.45
N THR A 63 -15.75 7.82 -12.52
CA THR A 63 -16.70 6.70 -12.55
C THR A 63 -17.83 6.82 -11.53
N GLY A 64 -17.74 7.80 -10.62
CA GLY A 64 -18.57 7.84 -9.41
C GLY A 64 -18.19 6.73 -8.43
N ILE A 65 -18.86 6.70 -7.27
CA ILE A 65 -18.75 5.59 -6.32
C ILE A 65 -19.46 4.38 -6.93
N GLN A 66 -18.72 3.30 -7.18
CA GLN A 66 -19.33 2.05 -7.64
C GLN A 66 -20.33 1.57 -6.59
N SER A 67 -21.61 1.54 -6.95
CA SER A 67 -22.69 1.08 -6.07
C SER A 67 -22.42 -0.35 -5.62
N SER A 68 -22.65 -0.62 -4.34
CA SER A 68 -22.41 -1.93 -3.73
C SER A 68 -23.10 -3.06 -4.52
N SER A 69 -22.31 -3.99 -5.05
CA SER A 69 -22.82 -5.17 -5.76
C SER A 69 -23.56 -6.17 -4.87
N VAL A 70 -23.65 -5.90 -3.55
CA VAL A 70 -24.32 -6.78 -2.59
C VAL A 70 -25.80 -6.97 -2.92
N GLU A 71 -26.50 -5.91 -3.36
CA GLU A 71 -27.90 -5.97 -3.78
C GLU A 71 -28.08 -6.91 -4.98
N LEU A 72 -27.23 -6.75 -5.99
CA LEU A 72 -27.21 -7.57 -7.21
C LEU A 72 -26.90 -9.04 -6.91
N ILE A 73 -25.92 -9.31 -6.04
CA ILE A 73 -25.57 -10.67 -5.62
C ILE A 73 -26.73 -11.31 -4.85
N ARG A 74 -27.46 -10.54 -4.02
CA ARG A 74 -28.67 -11.02 -3.33
C ARG A 74 -29.77 -11.36 -4.33
N GLN A 75 -30.01 -10.53 -5.34
CA GLN A 75 -30.99 -10.80 -6.40
C GLN A 75 -30.64 -12.07 -7.19
N LEU A 76 -29.37 -12.23 -7.61
CA LEU A 76 -28.90 -13.43 -8.30
C LEU A 76 -28.99 -14.70 -7.44
N ARG A 77 -28.79 -14.59 -6.12
CA ARG A 77 -28.91 -15.72 -5.17
C ARG A 77 -30.36 -16.03 -4.80
N ALA A 78 -31.25 -15.04 -4.83
CA ALA A 78 -32.68 -15.19 -4.57
C ALA A 78 -33.45 -15.85 -5.72
N GLY A 79 -32.80 -16.04 -6.87
CA GLY A 79 -33.26 -16.93 -7.93
C GLY A 79 -34.04 -16.20 -9.01
N GLU A 80 -33.33 -15.55 -9.93
CA GLU A 80 -33.79 -15.62 -11.32
C GLU A 80 -33.67 -17.09 -11.77
N GLU A 81 -34.76 -17.57 -12.37
CA GLU A 81 -35.09 -18.97 -12.58
C GLU A 81 -33.89 -19.82 -13.01
N ARG A 82 -33.65 -20.93 -12.28
CA ARG A 82 -32.85 -22.03 -12.84
C ARG A 82 -33.51 -22.42 -14.16
N PRO A 83 -32.84 -22.33 -15.33
CA PRO A 83 -33.44 -22.74 -16.58
C PRO A 83 -33.84 -24.20 -16.42
N LYS A 84 -35.15 -24.46 -16.51
CA LYS A 84 -35.70 -25.82 -16.43
C LYS A 84 -35.00 -26.64 -17.51
N ARG A 85 -34.25 -27.66 -17.10
CA ARG A 85 -33.72 -28.66 -18.04
C ARG A 85 -34.91 -29.29 -18.74
N VAL A 86 -35.17 -28.90 -19.97
CA VAL A 86 -36.11 -29.57 -20.86
C VAL A 86 -35.52 -30.96 -21.10
N LYS A 87 -36.18 -32.00 -20.57
CA LYS A 87 -35.84 -33.39 -20.90
C LYS A 87 -36.25 -33.60 -22.35
N THR A 88 -35.28 -33.61 -23.25
CA THR A 88 -35.49 -34.07 -24.62
C THR A 88 -35.70 -35.58 -24.58
N GLU A 89 -36.94 -36.03 -24.67
CA GLU A 89 -37.23 -37.43 -24.97
C GLU A 89 -36.78 -37.71 -26.41
N VAL A 90 -35.67 -38.42 -26.54
CA VAL A 90 -35.21 -38.97 -27.81
C VAL A 90 -36.08 -40.18 -28.13
N ARG A 91 -37.03 -40.02 -29.06
CA ARG A 91 -37.67 -41.16 -29.72
C ARG A 91 -36.67 -41.79 -30.66
N VAL A 92 -36.23 -42.99 -30.32
CA VAL A 92 -35.51 -43.91 -31.19
C VAL A 92 -36.54 -44.54 -32.13
N ASN A 93 -36.38 -44.33 -33.43
CA ASN A 93 -36.98 -45.17 -34.48
C ASN A 93 -35.91 -46.14 -34.98
#